data_AF-A0A8T5TRC5-F1
#
_entry.id   AF-A0A8T5TRC5-F1
#
_cell.length_a   1.000
_cell.length_b   1.000
_cell.length_c   1.000
_cell.angle_alpha   90.00
_cell.angle_beta   90.00
_cell.angle_gamma   90.00
#
_symmetry.space_group_name_H-M   'P 1'
#
loop_
_entity.id
_entity.type
_entity.pdbx_description
1 polymer ?
#
loop_
_entity_poly.entity_id
_entity_poly.type
_entity_poly.pdbx_seq_one_letter_code
_entity_poly.pdbx_strand_id
1 'polypeptide(L)'
;MIVSELTKKKSTLSYINCVLCRNDTKLGVKIKKIGNSFGAVCEECAKTFKDEEIELMHNMFTAFGGYYNSMSNSKETSYSKLEEIAKDYTEKNKDINNIENDIKTLHSAFLYGISPQQLVKGLKLLVD
;
A
#
# COMPACT_ATOMS: atom_id res chain seq x y z
N MET A 1 -31.20 19.51 -34.07
CA MET A 1 -31.46 19.83 -32.65
C MET A 1 -32.26 18.69 -32.05
N ILE A 2 -31.74 18.06 -31.00
CA ILE A 2 -32.43 17.54 -29.80
C ILE A 2 -31.29 16.95 -28.95
N VAL A 3 -30.75 17.79 -28.07
CA VAL A 3 -29.84 17.41 -26.99
C VAL A 3 -30.74 17.22 -25.78
N SER A 4 -31.12 15.98 -25.50
CA SER A 4 -31.85 15.57 -24.29
C SER A 4 -31.90 14.05 -24.37
N GLU A 5 -31.13 13.28 -23.59
CA GLU A 5 -31.52 12.87 -22.24
C GLU A 5 -30.34 12.14 -21.54
N LEU A 6 -29.13 12.71 -21.56
CA LEU A 6 -28.02 12.18 -20.75
C LEU A 6 -27.98 12.74 -19.33
N THR A 7 -28.98 13.50 -18.90
CA THR A 7 -29.22 13.83 -17.49
C THR A 7 -29.86 12.65 -16.74
N LYS A 8 -29.29 11.44 -16.87
CA LYS A 8 -29.61 10.33 -15.96
C LYS A 8 -28.87 10.54 -14.65
N LYS A 9 -29.63 11.06 -13.69
CA LYS A 9 -29.55 10.79 -12.25
C LYS A 9 -28.13 10.93 -11.65
N LYS A 10 -27.90 12.06 -10.99
CA LYS A 10 -26.87 12.27 -9.97
C LYS A 10 -27.17 11.40 -8.73
N SER A 11 -27.31 10.09 -8.93
CA SER A 11 -27.59 9.13 -7.86
C SER A 11 -26.30 8.89 -7.10
N THR A 12 -26.25 9.35 -5.85
CA THR A 12 -25.42 8.79 -4.76
C THR A 12 -24.13 8.14 -5.25
N LEU A 13 -23.06 8.95 -5.40
CA LEU A 13 -21.70 8.44 -5.65
C LEU A 13 -21.42 7.31 -4.67
N SER A 14 -21.46 6.07 -5.15
CA SER A 14 -21.07 4.89 -4.39
C SER A 14 -19.65 5.14 -3.92
N TYR A 15 -19.41 5.10 -2.62
CA TYR A 15 -18.06 5.18 -2.08
C TYR A 15 -17.16 4.20 -2.82
N ILE A 16 -16.04 4.68 -3.34
CA ILE A 16 -15.03 3.83 -3.95
C ILE A 16 -13.90 3.67 -2.94
N ASN A 17 -13.56 2.42 -2.65
CA ASN A 17 -12.53 2.13 -1.67
C ASN A 17 -11.17 2.25 -2.33
N CYS A 18 -10.24 2.93 -1.66
CA CYS A 18 -8.86 3.00 -2.11
C CYS A 18 -8.28 1.58 -2.21
N VAL A 19 -7.65 1.24 -3.35
CA VAL A 19 -7.05 -0.08 -3.54
C VAL A 19 -5.85 -0.33 -2.63
N LEU A 20 -5.24 0.72 -2.08
CA LEU A 20 -4.10 0.63 -1.18
C LEU A 20 -4.49 0.56 0.29
N CYS A 21 -5.33 1.47 0.80
CA CYS A 21 -5.64 1.57 2.22
C CYS A 21 -7.09 1.18 2.58
N ARG A 22 -7.92 0.88 1.58
CA ARG A 22 -9.35 0.53 1.72
C ARG A 22 -10.26 1.61 2.32
N ASN A 23 -9.75 2.80 2.63
CA ASN A 23 -10.60 3.93 3.05
C ASN A 23 -11.57 4.34 1.95
N ASP A 24 -12.82 4.60 2.37
CA ASP A 24 -13.91 5.06 1.52
C ASP A 24 -13.64 6.49 1.03
N THR A 25 -13.65 6.71 -0.28
CA THR A 25 -13.40 8.04 -0.86
C THR A 25 -14.61 8.53 -1.65
N LYS A 26 -15.16 9.71 -1.27
CA LYS A 26 -16.35 10.31 -1.91
C LYS A 26 -16.06 11.08 -3.20
N LEU A 27 -14.88 11.69 -3.31
CA LEU A 27 -14.46 12.64 -4.35
C LEU A 27 -12.92 12.63 -4.46
N GLY A 28 -12.35 12.85 -5.65
CA GLY A 28 -10.89 13.06 -5.81
C GLY A 28 -10.02 11.81 -5.99
N VAL A 29 -10.59 10.67 -6.41
CA VAL A 29 -9.78 9.47 -6.68
C VAL A 29 -8.99 9.62 -7.98
N LYS A 30 -7.71 9.20 -7.96
CA LYS A 30 -6.96 8.98 -9.20
C LYS A 30 -7.17 7.53 -9.61
N ILE A 31 -7.83 7.32 -10.76
CA ILE A 31 -7.87 6.00 -11.39
C ILE A 31 -6.51 5.76 -12.02
N LYS A 32 -5.81 4.72 -11.56
CA LYS A 32 -4.52 4.33 -12.11
C LYS A 32 -4.64 2.95 -12.73
N LYS A 33 -3.95 2.76 -13.86
CA LYS A 33 -3.64 1.42 -14.34
C LYS A 33 -2.57 0.86 -13.40
N ILE A 34 -2.82 -0.33 -12.87
CA ILE A 34 -1.91 -1.00 -11.95
C ILE A 34 -1.73 -2.44 -12.44
N GLY A 35 -0.54 -2.73 -12.98
CA GLY A 35 -0.32 -3.93 -13.77
C GLY A 35 -1.34 -4.06 -14.92
N ASN A 36 -2.15 -5.11 -14.89
CA ASN A 36 -3.21 -5.38 -15.87
C ASN A 36 -4.62 -4.94 -15.40
N SER A 37 -4.73 -4.25 -14.27
CA SER A 37 -5.99 -3.85 -13.67
C SER A 37 -6.11 -2.32 -13.54
N PHE A 38 -7.29 -1.81 -13.19
CA PHE A 38 -7.49 -0.42 -12.82
C PHE A 38 -7.93 -0.34 -11.36
N GLY A 39 -7.30 0.56 -10.61
CA GLY A 39 -7.61 0.78 -9.20
C GLY A 39 -7.85 2.26 -8.91
N ALA A 40 -8.78 2.53 -8.00
CA ALA A 40 -8.96 3.87 -7.44
C ALA A 40 -7.99 4.09 -6.27
N VAL A 41 -7.17 5.14 -6.35
CA VAL A 41 -6.27 5.54 -5.27
C VAL A 41 -6.79 6.85 -4.66
N CYS A 42 -6.95 6.89 -3.34
CA CYS A 42 -7.36 8.10 -2.63
C CYS A 42 -6.27 9.18 -2.71
N GLU A 43 -6.65 10.44 -2.48
CA GLU A 43 -5.72 11.57 -2.56
C GLU A 43 -4.52 11.44 -1.63
N GLU A 44 -4.72 10.94 -0.41
CA GLU A 44 -3.65 10.76 0.57
C GLU A 44 -2.59 9.80 0.04
N CYS A 45 -2.99 8.57 -0.33
CA CYS A 45 -2.06 7.60 -0.92
C CYS A 45 -1.41 8.12 -2.20
N ALA A 46 -2.15 8.86 -3.04
CA ALA A 46 -1.62 9.43 -4.26
C ALA A 46 -0.64 10.61 -4.05
N LYS A 47 -0.65 11.23 -2.86
CA LYS A 47 0.32 12.26 -2.44
C LYS A 47 1.52 11.63 -1.72
N THR A 48 1.29 10.56 -0.97
CA THR A 48 2.32 9.87 -0.17
C THR A 48 3.24 9.01 -1.02
N PHE A 49 2.69 8.30 -2.02
CA PHE A 49 3.42 7.29 -2.77
C PHE A 49 3.59 7.66 -4.23
N LYS A 50 4.75 7.29 -4.80
CA LYS A 50 5.01 7.37 -6.23
C LYS A 50 4.21 6.32 -6.99
N ASP A 51 4.06 6.51 -8.29
CA ASP A 51 3.27 5.61 -9.15
C ASP A 51 3.83 4.18 -9.12
N GLU A 52 5.15 4.03 -9.10
CA GLU A 52 5.83 2.73 -9.04
C GLU A 52 5.63 2.05 -7.67
N GLU A 53 5.64 2.82 -6.59
CA GLU A 53 5.38 2.32 -5.23
C GLU A 53 3.92 1.86 -5.10
N ILE A 54 2.98 2.63 -5.66
CA ILE A 54 1.56 2.28 -5.71
C ILE A 54 1.36 0.97 -6.47
N GLU A 55 2.04 0.82 -7.61
CA GLU A 55 1.95 -0.40 -8.41
C GLU A 55 2.49 -1.61 -7.67
N LEU A 56 3.67 -1.47 -7.07
CA LEU A 56 4.28 -2.53 -6.26
C LEU A 56 3.37 -2.97 -5.11
N MET A 57 2.88 -2.00 -4.31
CA MET A 57 2.01 -2.29 -3.17
C MET A 57 0.73 -3.00 -3.60
N HIS A 58 0.07 -2.51 -4.65
CA HIS A 58 -1.16 -3.13 -5.16
C HIS A 58 -0.93 -4.55 -5.68
N ASN A 59 0.16 -4.77 -6.42
CA ASN A 59 0.49 -6.10 -6.93
C ASN A 59 0.76 -7.07 -5.77
N MET A 60 1.46 -6.63 -4.74
CA MET A 60 1.69 -7.43 -3.54
C MET A 60 0.39 -7.71 -2.76
N PHE A 61 -0.49 -6.74 -2.59
CA PHE A 61 -1.80 -6.97 -1.95
C PHE A 61 -2.72 -7.87 -2.78
N THR A 62 -2.62 -7.82 -4.10
CA THR A 62 -3.36 -8.71 -5.00
C THR A 62 -2.85 -10.15 -4.90
N ALA A 63 -1.53 -10.33 -4.86
CA ALA A 63 -0.90 -11.66 -4.82
C ALA A 63 -0.96 -12.31 -3.43
N PHE A 64 -0.72 -11.53 -2.37
CA PHE A 64 -0.53 -12.04 -1.00
C PHE A 64 -1.65 -11.61 -0.04
N GLY A 65 -2.59 -10.77 -0.49
CA GLY A 65 -3.66 -10.24 0.33
C GLY A 65 -3.26 -9.04 1.19
N GLY A 66 -4.27 -8.48 1.87
CA GLY A 66 -4.12 -7.34 2.79
C GLY A 66 -4.30 -5.99 2.12
N TYR A 67 -3.99 -4.95 2.89
CA TYR A 67 -3.95 -3.55 2.47
C TYR A 67 -3.06 -2.76 3.42
N TYR A 68 -2.64 -1.58 2.99
CA TYR A 68 -1.73 -0.72 3.74
C TYR A 68 -2.31 -0.39 5.11
N ASN A 69 -1.49 -0.54 6.15
CA ASN A 69 -1.86 -0.24 7.53
C ASN A 69 -3.02 -1.10 8.07
N SER A 70 -3.33 -2.24 7.45
CA SER A 70 -4.39 -3.16 7.90
C SER A 70 -4.11 -3.86 9.23
N MET A 71 -2.82 -4.04 9.58
CA MET A 71 -2.37 -4.69 10.82
C MET A 71 -1.89 -3.68 11.86
N SER A 72 -1.98 -2.37 11.59
CA SER A 72 -1.61 -1.39 12.60
C SER A 72 -2.57 -1.49 13.78
N ASN A 73 -2.03 -1.76 14.96
CA ASN A 73 -2.77 -1.67 16.21
C ASN A 73 -2.40 -0.36 16.91
N SER A 74 -3.31 0.22 17.70
CA SER A 74 -3.03 1.48 18.42
C SER A 74 -2.00 1.33 19.55
N LYS A 75 -1.57 0.11 19.84
CA LYS A 75 -0.67 -0.23 20.95
C LYS A 75 0.80 -0.34 20.52
N GLU A 76 1.07 -0.57 19.23
CA GLU A 76 2.44 -0.63 18.69
C GLU A 76 2.76 0.62 17.89
N THR A 77 3.99 1.10 18.04
CA THR A 77 4.51 2.18 17.22
C THR A 77 5.05 1.62 15.91
N SER A 78 5.04 2.42 14.84
CA SER A 78 5.69 2.03 13.58
C SER A 78 7.17 1.70 13.76
N TYR A 79 7.83 2.29 14.76
CA TYR A 79 9.24 2.04 15.08
C TYR A 79 9.47 0.66 15.72
N SER A 80 8.71 0.30 16.76
CA SER A 80 8.82 -1.02 17.41
C SER A 80 8.57 -2.16 16.43
N LYS A 81 7.61 -1.98 15.51
CA LYS A 81 7.36 -2.98 14.47
C LYS A 81 8.46 -3.03 13.41
N LEU A 82 9.04 -1.88 13.06
CA LEU A 82 10.19 -1.82 12.17
C LEU A 82 11.41 -2.55 12.76
N GLU A 83 11.64 -2.45 14.07
CA GLU A 83 12.68 -3.22 14.77
C GLU A 83 12.43 -4.72 14.71
N GLU A 84 11.19 -5.17 14.93
CA GLU A 84 10.83 -6.58 14.81
C GLU A 84 11.06 -7.10 13.39
N ILE A 85 10.60 -6.35 12.38
CA ILE A 85 10.81 -6.69 10.96
C ILE A 85 12.30 -6.75 10.63
N ALA A 86 13.12 -5.83 11.17
CA ALA A 86 14.56 -5.82 10.95
C ALA A 86 15.26 -7.04 11.60
N LYS A 87 14.87 -7.42 12.81
CA LYS A 87 15.39 -8.64 13.47
C LYS A 87 15.02 -9.89 12.70
N ASP A 88 13.77 -10.00 12.29
CA ASP A 88 13.29 -11.10 11.45
C ASP A 88 14.08 -11.19 10.14
N TYR A 89 14.38 -10.04 9.54
CA TYR A 89 15.17 -9.96 8.32
C TYR A 89 16.60 -10.47 8.54
N THR A 90 17.30 -10.03 9.59
CA THR A 90 18.69 -10.45 9.86
C THR A 90 18.83 -11.92 10.23
N GLU A 91 17.89 -12.47 10.99
CA GLU A 91 17.88 -13.89 11.34
C GLU A 91 17.69 -14.78 10.10
N LYS A 92 16.88 -14.32 9.13
CA LYS A 92 16.51 -15.07 7.93
C LYS A 92 17.46 -14.83 6.73
N ASN A 93 18.20 -13.71 6.69
CA ASN A 93 19.13 -13.36 5.60
C ASN A 93 20.61 -13.66 5.91
N LYS A 94 20.90 -14.85 6.46
CA LYS A 94 22.29 -15.36 6.50
C LYS A 94 22.85 -15.74 5.13
N ASP A 95 22.01 -15.83 4.10
CA ASP A 95 22.39 -16.04 2.70
C ASP A 95 22.11 -14.79 1.86
N ILE A 96 23.12 -14.34 1.11
CA ILE A 96 23.22 -13.01 0.49
C ILE A 96 22.19 -12.73 -0.63
N ASN A 97 21.30 -13.66 -1.00
CA ASN A 97 20.36 -13.46 -2.11
C ASN A 97 18.99 -14.13 -1.90
N ASN A 98 18.32 -13.84 -0.79
CA ASN A 98 16.97 -14.37 -0.56
C ASN A 98 15.87 -13.35 -0.94
N ILE A 99 15.58 -13.27 -2.24
CA ILE A 99 14.50 -12.45 -2.80
C ILE A 99 13.14 -12.75 -2.14
N GLU A 100 12.90 -14.01 -1.72
CA GLU A 100 11.67 -14.37 -1.03
C GLU A 100 11.54 -13.66 0.31
N ASN A 101 12.63 -13.58 1.08
CA ASN A 101 12.66 -12.83 2.34
C ASN A 101 12.48 -11.33 2.11
N ASP A 102 13.07 -10.77 1.06
CA ASP A 102 12.88 -9.35 0.72
C ASP A 102 11.40 -9.05 0.43
N ILE A 103 10.73 -9.89 -0.36
CA ILE A 103 9.30 -9.75 -0.66
C ILE A 103 8.45 -9.89 0.60
N LYS A 104 8.72 -10.89 1.45
CA LYS A 104 7.98 -11.09 2.72
C LYS A 104 8.14 -9.92 3.68
N THR A 105 9.36 -9.41 3.79
CA THR A 105 9.70 -8.28 4.67
C THR A 105 9.00 -7.01 4.19
N LEU A 106 9.03 -6.76 2.89
CA LEU A 106 8.36 -5.61 2.29
C LEU A 106 6.84 -5.70 2.42
N HIS A 107 6.24 -6.89 2.20
CA HIS A 107 4.79 -7.09 2.37
C HIS A 107 4.37 -6.82 3.81
N SER A 108 5.11 -7.39 4.78
CA SER A 108 4.86 -7.19 6.20
C SER A 108 4.93 -5.72 6.58
N ALA A 109 5.96 -5.00 6.13
CA ALA A 109 6.07 -3.56 6.35
C ALA A 109 4.83 -2.80 5.88
N PHE A 110 4.30 -3.10 4.70
CA PHE A 110 3.09 -2.45 4.18
C PHE A 110 1.86 -2.71 5.04
N LEU A 111 1.66 -3.95 5.51
CA LEU A 111 0.52 -4.29 6.37
C LEU A 111 0.52 -3.48 7.67
N TYR A 112 1.70 -3.14 8.18
CA TYR A 112 1.88 -2.30 9.38
C TYR A 112 2.00 -0.80 9.08
N GLY A 113 1.75 -0.37 7.84
CA GLY A 113 1.76 1.04 7.48
C GLY A 113 3.16 1.65 7.41
N ILE A 114 4.18 0.83 7.15
CA ILE A 114 5.56 1.26 6.94
C ILE A 114 5.79 1.39 5.43
N SER A 115 6.14 2.58 4.97
CA SER A 115 6.45 2.86 3.57
C SER A 115 7.79 2.21 3.14
N PRO A 116 8.03 2.00 1.82
CA PRO A 116 9.31 1.49 1.34
C PRO A 116 10.51 2.31 1.84
N GLN A 117 10.38 3.64 1.84
CA GLN A 117 11.44 4.54 2.29
C GLN A 117 11.74 4.39 3.79
N GLN A 118 10.71 4.21 4.62
CA GLN A 118 10.88 3.97 6.05
C GLN A 118 11.54 2.62 6.30
N LEU A 119 11.14 1.58 5.57
CA LEU A 119 11.74 0.25 5.68
C LEU A 119 13.24 0.29 5.34
N VAL A 120 13.60 0.84 4.18
CA VAL A 120 15.01 0.93 3.75
C VAL A 120 15.86 1.72 4.74
N LYS A 121 15.34 2.86 5.24
CA LYS A 121 16.05 3.65 6.26
C LYS A 121 16.17 2.90 7.58
N GLY A 122 15.12 2.20 8.01
CA GLY A 122 15.11 1.41 9.23
C GLY A 122 16.11 0.27 9.18
N LEU A 123 16.10 -0.52 8.11
CA LEU A 123 17.04 -1.63 7.93
C LEU A 123 18.49 -1.14 7.99
N LYS A 124 18.84 -0.05 7.29
CA LYS A 124 20.19 0.54 7.37
C LYS A 124 20.60 1.00 8.77
N LEU A 125 19.67 1.37 9.63
CA LEU A 125 19.98 1.81 11.00
C LEU A 125 20.05 0.67 12.00
N LEU A 126 19.37 -0.45 11.73
CA LEU A 126 19.11 -1.52 12.69
C LEU A 126 19.85 -2.82 12.36
N VAL A 127 20.35 -2.95 11.13
CA VAL A 127 21.03 -4.16 10.62
C VAL A 127 22.54 -3.93 10.42
N ASP A 128 23.00 -2.67 10.40
CA ASP A 128 24.42 -2.32 10.35
C ASP A 128 25.08 -2.40 11.74
#